data_AF-A0A5C0UFN6-F1
#
_entry.id   AF-A0A5C0UFN6-F1
#
_cell.length_a   1.000
_cell.length_b   1.000
_cell.length_c   1.000
_cell.angle_alpha   90.00
_cell.angle_beta   90.00
_cell.angle_gamma   90.00
#
_symmetry.space_group_name_H-M   'P 1'
#
loop_
_entity.id
_entity.type
_entity.pdbx_description
1 polymer ?
#
loop_
_entity_poly.entity_id
_entity_poly.type
_entity_poly.pdbx_seq_one_letter_code
_entity_poly.pdbx_strand_id
1 'polypeptide(L)'
;MSLLTEEKKKIIQRRLSISLRDTVPVKPPFIKHCVIKKIESSISNNSKKPIKIWSRSSTIPPKAVGQTFLIHSGKKFVSFIPRESDVGHKFGEFAPTRTFTGHSGNKRSSK
;
A
#
# COMPACT_ATOMS: atom_id res chain seq x y z
N MET A 1 -29.46 -3.87 47.36
CA MET A 1 -28.11 -4.08 46.77
C MET A 1 -28.14 -4.27 45.24
N SER A 2 -29.06 -3.63 44.50
CA SER A 2 -29.19 -3.83 43.04
C SER A 2 -29.10 -2.54 42.21
N LEU A 3 -29.18 -1.36 42.83
CA LEU A 3 -29.12 -0.07 42.12
C LEU A 3 -27.69 0.51 42.03
N LEU A 4 -26.83 0.23 43.01
CA LEU A 4 -25.43 0.70 43.06
C LEU A 4 -24.54 0.05 41.96
N THR A 5 -24.89 -1.17 41.53
CA THR A 5 -24.20 -1.90 40.46
C THR A 5 -24.56 -1.39 39.08
N GLU A 6 -25.80 -0.94 38.86
CA GLU A 6 -26.25 -0.39 37.59
C GLU A 6 -25.71 1.02 37.34
N GLU A 7 -25.61 1.86 38.38
CA GLU A 7 -24.94 3.16 38.27
C GLU A 7 -23.44 3.02 38.01
N LYS A 8 -22.76 2.08 38.68
CA LYS A 8 -21.35 1.78 38.41
C LYS A 8 -21.13 1.24 37.00
N LYS A 9 -22.00 0.36 36.49
CA LYS A 9 -21.98 -0.07 35.08
C LYS A 9 -22.18 1.12 34.13
N LYS A 10 -23.09 2.06 34.43
CA LYS A 10 -23.35 3.25 33.62
C LYS A 10 -22.18 4.24 33.60
N ILE A 11 -21.45 4.36 34.72
CA ILE A 11 -20.21 5.16 34.82
C ILE A 11 -19.07 4.50 34.05
N ILE A 12 -18.91 3.17 34.15
CA ILE A 12 -17.91 2.39 33.40
C ILE A 12 -18.20 2.45 31.89
N GLN A 13 -19.45 2.30 31.48
CA GLN A 13 -19.90 2.42 30.08
C GLN A 13 -19.71 3.85 29.53
N ARG A 14 -19.95 4.89 30.35
CA ARG A 14 -19.65 6.29 29.97
C ARG A 14 -18.16 6.55 29.82
N ARG A 15 -17.32 5.97 30.69
CA ARG A 15 -15.86 6.14 30.65
C ARG A 15 -15.22 5.38 29.47
N LEU A 16 -15.74 4.19 29.15
CA LEU A 16 -15.38 3.43 27.93
C LEU A 16 -15.81 4.13 26.64
N SER A 17 -16.87 4.95 26.66
CA SER A 17 -17.33 5.71 25.48
C SER A 17 -16.50 6.96 25.13
N ILE A 18 -15.56 7.36 26.01
CA ILE A 18 -14.67 8.51 25.80
C ILE A 18 -13.32 8.05 25.23
N SER A 19 -12.82 6.86 25.59
CA SER A 19 -11.57 6.30 25.05
C SER A 19 -11.66 5.79 23.61
N LEU A 20 -12.85 5.79 23.00
CA LEU A 20 -13.11 5.36 21.62
C LEU A 20 -13.34 6.53 20.64
N ARG A 21 -12.99 7.77 21.03
CA ARG A 21 -13.13 8.96 20.15
C ARG A 21 -11.81 9.45 19.56
N ASP A 22 -10.67 8.97 20.05
CA ASP A 22 -9.35 9.40 19.55
C ASP A 22 -8.78 8.54 18.41
N THR A 23 -9.48 7.48 17.98
CA THR A 23 -9.16 6.82 16.70
C THR A 23 -9.87 7.55 15.57
N VAL A 24 -9.34 8.70 15.17
CA VAL A 24 -9.69 9.35 13.91
C VAL A 24 -9.71 8.26 12.83
N PRO A 25 -10.76 8.10 12.02
CA PRO A 25 -10.77 7.13 10.94
C PRO A 25 -9.70 7.58 9.93
N VAL A 26 -8.49 7.06 10.09
CA VAL A 26 -7.40 7.27 9.16
C VAL A 26 -7.93 6.78 7.82
N LYS A 27 -7.95 7.67 6.81
CA LYS A 27 -8.44 7.32 5.47
C LYS A 27 -7.78 6.00 5.05
N PRO A 28 -8.55 5.02 4.55
CA PRO A 28 -7.98 3.74 4.18
C PRO A 28 -6.88 3.95 3.14
N PRO A 29 -5.85 3.07 3.12
CA PRO A 29 -4.76 3.19 2.17
C PRO A 29 -5.32 3.32 0.76
N PHE A 30 -4.86 4.34 0.05
CA PHE A 30 -5.38 4.63 -1.27
C PHE A 30 -5.02 3.50 -2.23
N ILE A 31 -6.03 2.95 -2.90
CA ILE A 31 -5.89 1.98 -3.98
C ILE A 31 -6.87 2.38 -5.09
N LYS A 32 -6.37 2.55 -6.32
CA LYS A 32 -7.23 2.89 -7.45
C LYS A 32 -8.16 1.72 -7.78
N HIS A 33 -9.44 1.99 -7.99
CA HIS A 33 -10.46 0.98 -8.30
C HIS A 33 -10.05 0.02 -9.45
N CYS A 34 -9.43 0.54 -10.52
CA CYS A 34 -9.00 -0.30 -11.64
C CYS A 34 -7.86 -1.27 -11.29
N VAL A 35 -7.07 -0.98 -10.26
CA VAL A 35 -6.01 -1.88 -9.77
C VAL A 35 -6.65 -3.02 -8.97
N ILE A 36 -7.59 -2.70 -8.08
CA ILE A 36 -8.36 -3.69 -7.30
C ILE A 36 -9.04 -4.68 -8.23
N LYS A 37 -9.82 -4.19 -9.21
CA LYS A 37 -10.54 -5.03 -10.17
C LYS A 37 -9.62 -5.97 -10.95
N LYS A 38 -8.42 -5.53 -11.32
CA LYS A 38 -7.43 -6.35 -12.03
C LYS A 38 -6.83 -7.44 -11.13
N ILE A 39 -6.54 -7.12 -9.88
CA ILE A 39 -6.03 -8.08 -8.90
C ILE A 39 -7.09 -9.16 -8.65
N GLU A 40 -8.33 -8.76 -8.37
CA GLU A 40 -9.44 -9.68 -8.13
C GLU A 40 -9.71 -10.58 -9.34
N SER A 41 -9.73 -10.01 -10.55
CA SER A 41 -9.91 -10.79 -11.79
C SER A 41 -8.74 -11.75 -12.07
N SER A 42 -7.51 -11.36 -11.73
CA SER A 42 -6.35 -12.23 -11.89
C SER A 42 -6.41 -13.43 -10.94
N ILE A 43 -6.81 -13.19 -9.68
CA ILE A 43 -7.01 -14.23 -8.66
C ILE A 43 -8.16 -15.16 -9.06
N SER A 44 -9.32 -14.62 -9.46
CA SER A 44 -10.49 -15.43 -9.83
C SER A 44 -10.21 -16.34 -11.03
N ASN A 45 -9.45 -15.84 -12.00
CA ASN A 45 -9.11 -16.58 -13.22
C ASN A 45 -7.84 -17.45 -13.05
N ASN A 46 -7.19 -17.42 -11.88
CA ASN A 46 -5.88 -18.03 -11.62
C ASN A 46 -4.86 -17.74 -12.74
N SER A 47 -4.92 -16.54 -13.29
CA SER A 47 -4.15 -16.19 -14.49
C SER A 47 -2.81 -15.58 -14.09
N LYS A 48 -1.72 -16.19 -14.53
CA LYS A 48 -0.34 -15.68 -14.33
C LYS A 48 0.04 -14.54 -15.28
N LYS A 49 -0.96 -13.87 -15.86
CA LYS A 49 -0.73 -12.80 -16.84
C LYS A 49 -0.24 -11.55 -16.10
N PRO A 50 0.80 -10.86 -16.59
CA PRO A 50 1.34 -9.68 -15.92
C PRO A 50 0.34 -8.52 -15.95
N ILE A 51 0.11 -7.92 -14.79
CA ILE A 51 -0.87 -6.85 -14.60
C ILE A 51 -0.20 -5.49 -14.87
N LYS A 52 -0.61 -4.81 -15.95
CA LYS A 52 -0.16 -3.44 -16.25
C LYS A 52 -0.82 -2.39 -15.36
N ILE A 53 0.00 -1.58 -14.69
CA ILE A 53 -0.42 -0.52 -13.76
C ILE A 53 0.25 0.81 -14.13
N TRP A 54 -0.57 1.87 -14.13
CA TRP A 54 -0.11 3.26 -14.21
C TRP A 54 -0.22 4.00 -12.87
N SER A 55 -1.03 3.49 -11.93
CA SER A 55 -1.21 4.12 -10.63
C SER A 55 -0.06 3.76 -9.69
N ARG A 56 0.94 4.65 -9.64
CA ARG A 56 2.08 4.57 -8.71
C ARG A 56 1.72 5.00 -7.28
N SER A 57 0.61 5.73 -7.11
CA SER A 57 0.13 6.19 -5.80
C SER A 57 -0.60 5.12 -5.00
N SER A 58 -1.01 4.03 -5.65
CA SER A 58 -1.72 2.92 -5.03
C SER A 58 -0.80 2.15 -4.07
N THR A 59 -1.35 1.81 -2.93
CA THR A 59 -0.70 0.99 -1.89
C THR A 59 -0.82 -0.48 -2.27
N ILE A 60 0.20 -1.29 -1.97
CA ILE A 60 0.20 -2.73 -2.25
C ILE A 60 -0.72 -3.43 -1.23
N PRO A 61 -1.85 -4.01 -1.66
CA PRO A 61 -2.70 -4.80 -0.77
C PRO A 61 -2.10 -6.19 -0.54
N PRO A 62 -2.41 -6.87 0.58
CA PRO A 62 -1.94 -8.23 0.84
C PRO A 62 -2.37 -9.24 -0.24
N LYS A 63 -3.53 -9.00 -0.89
CA LYS A 63 -4.01 -9.83 -2.01
C LYS A 63 -3.13 -9.77 -3.28
N ALA A 64 -2.24 -8.78 -3.39
CA ALA A 64 -1.36 -8.62 -4.55
C ALA A 64 -0.12 -9.52 -4.51
N VAL A 65 0.19 -10.12 -3.35
CA VAL A 65 1.40 -10.92 -3.17
C VAL A 65 1.40 -12.12 -4.12
N GLY A 66 2.55 -12.36 -4.76
CA GLY A 66 2.70 -13.44 -5.75
C GLY A 66 2.17 -13.13 -7.16
N GLN A 67 1.54 -11.98 -7.38
CA GLN A 67 1.14 -11.53 -8.73
C GLN A 67 2.26 -10.74 -9.42
N THR A 68 2.38 -10.88 -10.74
CA THR A 68 3.37 -10.12 -11.51
C THR A 68 2.78 -8.79 -11.96
N PHE A 69 3.43 -7.68 -11.58
CA PHE A 69 3.02 -6.33 -11.97
C PHE A 69 4.00 -5.69 -12.94
N LEU A 70 3.45 -4.94 -13.89
CA LEU A 70 4.18 -4.07 -14.79
C LEU A 70 3.86 -2.63 -14.41
N ILE A 71 4.78 -1.97 -13.70
CA ILE A 71 4.61 -0.62 -13.14
C ILE A 71 5.19 0.41 -14.11
N HIS A 72 4.38 1.39 -14.51
CA HIS A 72 4.82 2.45 -15.42
C HIS A 72 5.79 3.42 -14.73
N SER A 73 7.04 3.53 -15.21
CA SER A 73 8.07 4.46 -14.72
C SER A 73 8.03 5.83 -15.43
N GLY A 74 7.23 5.98 -16.49
CA GLY A 74 7.12 7.22 -17.30
C GLY A 74 7.50 7.00 -18.76
N LYS A 75 8.45 6.10 -19.02
CA LYS A 75 8.90 5.69 -20.37
C LYS A 75 8.71 4.19 -20.63
N LYS A 76 8.97 3.37 -19.61
CA LYS A 76 8.92 1.90 -19.69
C LYS A 76 8.17 1.32 -18.51
N PHE A 77 7.76 0.06 -18.65
CA PHE A 77 7.22 -0.73 -17.55
C PHE A 77 8.33 -1.50 -16.85
N VAL A 78 8.35 -1.45 -15.52
CA VAL A 78 9.24 -2.23 -14.66
C VAL A 78 8.46 -3.43 -14.14
N SER A 79 9.01 -4.63 -14.32
CA SER A 79 8.41 -5.86 -13.77
C SER A 79 8.74 -5.99 -12.29
N PHE A 80 7.73 -6.25 -11.47
CA PHE A 80 7.85 -6.38 -10.02
C PHE A 80 6.88 -7.43 -9.49
N ILE A 81 7.34 -8.25 -8.55
CA ILE A 81 6.55 -9.26 -7.86
C ILE A 81 6.63 -8.94 -6.35
N PRO A 82 5.53 -8.48 -5.72
CA PRO A 82 5.53 -8.11 -4.31
C PRO A 82 5.61 -9.33 -3.41
N ARG A 83 6.40 -9.19 -2.34
CA ARG A 83 6.48 -10.10 -1.19
C ARG A 83 5.64 -9.57 -0.03
N GLU A 84 5.46 -10.36 1.01
CA GLU A 84 4.73 -9.97 2.23
C GLU A 84 5.34 -8.74 2.91
N SER A 85 6.66 -8.59 2.86
CA SER A 85 7.37 -7.42 3.40
C SER A 85 7.03 -6.11 2.69
N ASP A 86 6.56 -6.18 1.44
CA ASP A 86 6.32 -5.02 0.59
C ASP A 86 4.86 -4.49 0.76
N VAL A 87 4.03 -5.17 1.55
CA VAL A 87 2.65 -4.77 1.85
C VAL A 87 2.64 -3.47 2.64
N GLY A 88 1.81 -2.51 2.22
CA GLY A 88 1.74 -1.18 2.83
C GLY A 88 2.62 -0.12 2.16
N HIS A 89 3.60 -0.53 1.34
CA HIS A 89 4.35 0.37 0.47
C HIS A 89 3.54 0.77 -0.77
N LYS A 90 3.97 1.85 -1.44
CA LYS A 90 3.36 2.26 -2.72
C LYS A 90 4.07 1.61 -3.90
N PHE A 91 3.32 1.27 -4.95
CA PHE A 91 3.90 0.75 -6.20
C PHE A 91 4.95 1.70 -6.81
N GLY A 92 4.87 3.01 -6.53
CA GLY A 92 5.83 4.00 -7.01
C GLY A 92 7.25 3.85 -6.47
N GLU A 93 7.42 3.25 -5.28
CA GLU A 93 8.72 3.05 -4.61
C GLU A 93 9.59 2.02 -5.36
N PHE A 94 8.93 1.03 -5.98
CA PHE A 94 9.60 -0.05 -6.72
C PHE A 94 9.87 0.29 -8.20
N ALA A 95 9.52 1.49 -8.64
CA ALA A 95 9.70 1.95 -10.01
C ALA A 95 10.41 3.31 -10.06
N PRO A 96 11.75 3.34 -9.98
CA PRO A 96 12.52 4.58 -10.09
C PRO A 96 12.31 5.24 -11.46
N THR A 97 12.25 6.58 -11.48
CA THR A 97 11.97 7.36 -12.71
C THR A 97 13.19 8.00 -13.34
N ARG A 98 14.22 8.30 -12.53
CA ARG A 98 15.46 8.92 -12.99
C ARG A 98 16.59 7.92 -12.83
N THR A 99 17.40 7.79 -13.87
CA THR A 99 18.66 7.05 -13.81
C THR A 99 19.74 8.00 -13.31
N PHE A 100 20.43 7.62 -12.22
CA PHE A 100 21.61 8.34 -11.79
C PHE A 100 22.79 7.97 -12.70
N THR A 101 23.25 8.92 -13.52
CA THR A 101 24.37 8.72 -14.44
C THR A 101 25.73 9.11 -13.84
N GLY A 102 25.74 9.62 -12.60
CA GLY A 102 26.92 10.24 -12.00
C GLY A 102 26.91 11.76 -12.17
N HIS A 103 27.61 12.45 -11.28
CA HIS A 103 27.96 13.86 -11.45
C HIS A 103 29.22 13.94 -12.31
N SER A 104 29.31 14.91 -13.22
CA SER A 104 30.53 15.22 -13.96
C SER A 104 31.58 15.82 -13.03
N GLY A 105 32.18 14.98 -12.18
CA GLY A 105 33.42 15.30 -11.49
C GLY A 105 34.56 15.32 -12.49
N ASN A 106 35.50 16.25 -12.31
CA ASN A 106 36.68 16.43 -13.14
C ASN A 106 37.47 15.11 -13.25
N LYS A 107 37.18 14.28 -14.26
CA LYS A 107 37.98 13.11 -14.59
C LYS A 107 39.31 13.62 -15.13
N ARG A 108 40.26 13.90 -14.24
CA ARG A 108 41.68 13.85 -14.60
C ARG A 108 41.96 12.39 -14.94
N SER A 109 41.89 12.06 -16.22
CA SER A 109 42.28 10.77 -16.75
C SER A 109 43.78 10.59 -16.52
N SER A 110 44.15 9.97 -15.41
CA SER A 110 45.49 9.44 -15.19
C SER A 110 45.49 7.95 -15.58
N LYS A 111 45.46 7.70 -16.89
CA LYS A 111 46.09 6.54 -17.52
C LYS A 111 46.12 6.72 -19.03
#